data_AF-A0A959H4I2-F1
#
_entry.id   AF-A0A959H4I2-F1
#
_cell.length_a   1.000
_cell.length_b   1.000
_cell.length_c   1.000
_cell.angle_alpha   90.00
_cell.angle_beta   90.00
_cell.angle_gamma   90.00
#
_symmetry.space_group_name_H-M   'P 1'
#
loop_
_entity.id
_entity.type
_entity.pdbx_description
1 polymer ?
#
loop_
_entity_poly.entity_id
_entity_poly.type
_entity_poly.pdbx_seq_one_letter_code
_entity_poly.pdbx_strand_id
1 'polypeptide(L)'
;MIVKRNFHPLRVWSYIWREVVYAFAISVAVWAAAGLLPGGARLAVSFTPIGVLGSALAIFVAFRNNSAYGRWWEARQIWGALINWSRIFARLIITFVDSHRHTPQYDAGSAPAFQREMVYRHIAFVHALRFHLRREERWEELRPFLPETEFQQLLACQNKP
;
A
#
# COMPACT_ATOMS: atom_id res chain seq x y z
N MET A 1 -5.97 0.89 8.06
CA MET A 1 -5.66 2.33 8.00
C MET A 1 -4.24 2.50 8.55
N ILE A 2 -3.26 2.86 7.71
CA ILE A 2 -1.82 2.90 8.09
C ILE A 2 -1.44 4.17 8.88
N VAL A 3 -2.35 5.12 9.06
CA VAL A 3 -2.12 6.24 9.97
C VAL A 3 -2.24 5.72 11.39
N LYS A 4 -1.10 5.45 12.05
CA LYS A 4 -1.07 5.20 13.49
C LYS A 4 -1.65 6.44 14.17
N ARG A 5 -2.67 6.22 15.01
CA ARG A 5 -3.38 7.28 15.75
C ARG A 5 -2.47 8.11 16.66
N ASN A 6 -1.30 7.57 17.01
CA ASN A 6 -0.30 8.20 17.87
C ASN A 6 0.92 8.60 17.02
N PHE A 7 1.07 9.90 16.76
CA PHE A 7 2.28 10.48 16.19
C PHE A 7 3.42 10.34 17.18
N HIS A 8 4.48 9.62 16.79
CA HIS A 8 5.65 9.42 17.65
C HIS A 8 6.83 10.26 17.13
N PRO A 9 7.14 11.41 17.73
CA PRO A 9 8.12 12.36 17.20
C PRO A 9 9.51 11.75 17.01
N LEU A 10 9.91 10.79 17.85
CA LEU A 10 11.22 10.11 17.72
C LEU A 10 11.37 9.33 16.41
N ARG A 11 10.27 8.87 15.77
CA ARG A 11 10.40 8.21 14.46
C ARG A 11 10.67 9.23 13.36
N VAL A 12 10.03 10.40 13.40
CA VAL A 12 10.31 11.46 12.42
C VAL A 12 11.76 11.89 12.52
N TRP A 13 12.29 12.01 13.75
CA TRP A 13 13.70 12.31 13.98
C TRP A 13 14.64 11.35 13.23
N SER A 14 14.38 10.04 13.26
CA SER A 14 15.21 9.06 12.52
C SER A 14 15.27 9.30 11.01
N TYR A 15 14.28 9.98 10.41
CA TYR A 15 14.27 10.33 9.00
C TYR A 15 14.97 11.66 8.69
N ILE A 16 14.90 12.66 9.57
CA ILE A 16 15.36 14.03 9.27
C ILE A 16 16.66 14.43 9.96
N TRP A 17 17.16 13.64 10.93
CA TRP A 17 18.28 14.06 11.78
C TRP A 17 19.54 14.43 11.00
N ARG A 18 19.83 13.73 9.89
CA ARG A 18 20.99 14.04 9.04
C ARG A 18 20.88 15.46 8.49
N GLU A 19 19.75 15.78 7.86
CA GLU A 19 19.52 17.11 7.27
C GLU A 19 19.51 18.22 8.32
N VAL A 20 18.93 17.95 9.49
CA VAL A 20 18.91 18.91 10.60
C VAL A 20 20.34 19.16 11.12
N VAL A 21 21.14 18.10 11.30
CA VAL A 21 22.53 18.23 11.75
C VAL A 21 23.39 18.94 10.71
N TYR A 22 23.24 18.64 9.43
CA TYR A 22 23.95 19.35 8.36
C TYR A 22 23.59 20.84 8.32
N ALA A 23 22.31 21.18 8.36
CA ALA A 23 21.85 22.57 8.38
C ALA A 23 22.36 23.32 9.63
N PHE A 24 22.35 22.66 10.79
CA PHE A 24 22.87 23.21 12.03
C PHE A 24 24.39 23.45 11.96
N ALA A 25 25.15 22.47 11.46
CA ALA A 25 26.60 22.59 11.31
C ALA A 25 26.98 23.73 10.37
N ILE A 26 26.29 23.87 9.22
CA ILE A 26 26.49 25.00 8.29
C ILE A 26 26.15 26.33 8.97
N SER A 27 25.04 26.39 9.70
CA SER A 27 24.63 27.62 10.41
C SER A 27 25.66 28.05 11.44
N VAL A 28 26.20 27.11 12.23
CA VAL A 28 27.27 27.36 13.19
C VAL A 28 28.55 27.78 12.48
N ALA A 29 28.91 27.15 11.37
CA ALA A 29 30.09 27.50 10.58
C ALA A 29 30.01 28.93 10.03
N VAL A 30 28.84 29.33 9.49
CA VAL A 30 28.62 30.70 8.99
C VAL A 30 28.69 31.71 10.13
N TRP A 31 28.07 31.41 11.28
CA TRP A 31 28.14 32.27 12.46
C TRP A 31 29.58 32.44 12.99
N ALA A 32 30.32 31.33 13.09
CA ALA A 32 31.71 31.35 13.55
C ALA A 32 32.63 32.10 12.57
N ALA A 33 32.45 31.90 11.26
CA ALA A 33 33.20 32.64 10.24
C ALA A 33 32.93 34.15 10.31
N ALA A 34 31.68 34.56 10.55
CA ALA A 34 31.33 35.97 10.69
C ALA A 34 31.95 36.63 11.95
N GLY A 35 32.11 35.88 13.05
CA GLY A 35 32.62 36.39 14.33
C GLY A 35 34.14 36.32 14.51
N LEU A 36 34.81 35.32 13.93
CA LEU A 36 36.24 35.03 14.18
C LEU A 36 37.20 35.57 13.10
N LEU A 37 36.72 35.88 11.89
CA LEU A 37 37.57 36.40 10.82
C LEU A 37 37.84 37.90 10.99
N PRO A 38 39.12 38.35 11.01
CA PRO A 38 39.46 39.77 11.07
C PRO A 38 38.91 40.48 9.82
N GLY A 39 38.04 41.46 10.02
CA GLY A 39 37.35 42.18 8.93
C GLY A 39 35.87 41.83 8.77
N GLY A 40 35.35 40.85 9.53
CA GLY A 40 33.91 40.53 9.63
C GLY A 40 33.25 40.41 8.27
N ALA A 41 33.34 39.24 7.64
CA ALA A 41 32.74 39.01 6.32
C ALA A 41 31.22 39.26 6.36
N ARG A 42 30.79 40.49 6.08
CA ARG A 42 29.39 40.90 5.96
C ARG A 42 28.87 40.45 4.60
N LEU A 43 28.70 39.13 4.44
CA LEU A 43 28.03 38.55 3.29
C LEU A 43 26.54 38.88 3.38
N ALA A 44 26.14 39.95 2.70
CA ALA A 44 24.74 40.30 2.52
C ALA A 44 24.12 39.37 1.46
N VAL A 45 23.58 38.23 1.91
CA VAL A 45 22.78 37.36 1.06
C VAL A 45 21.37 37.92 0.96
N SER A 46 20.91 38.23 -0.24
CA SER A 46 19.54 38.69 -0.45
C SER A 46 18.54 37.56 -0.15
N PHE A 47 17.49 37.87 0.60
CA PHE A 47 16.43 36.92 0.92
C PHE A 47 15.53 36.60 -0.28
N THR A 48 15.49 37.48 -1.29
CA THR A 48 14.62 37.36 -2.47
C THR A 48 14.76 36.00 -3.19
N PRO A 49 15.96 35.55 -3.62
CA PRO A 49 16.11 34.25 -4.28
C PRO A 49 15.69 33.07 -3.39
N ILE A 50 15.94 33.15 -2.08
CA ILE A 50 15.56 32.10 -1.12
C ILE A 50 14.03 32.02 -1.01
N GLY A 51 13.35 33.15 -0.90
CA GLY A 51 11.89 33.21 -0.83
C GLY A 51 11.21 32.68 -2.09
N VAL A 52 11.73 33.02 -3.27
CA VAL A 52 11.22 32.53 -4.56
C VAL A 52 11.40 31.02 -4.68
N LEU A 53 12.61 30.51 -4.39
CA LEU A 53 12.89 29.07 -4.45
C LEU A 53 12.08 28.28 -3.42
N GLY A 54 11.95 28.79 -2.19
CA GLY A 54 11.14 28.17 -1.15
C GLY A 54 9.66 28.10 -1.51
N SER A 55 9.12 29.16 -2.11
CA SER A 55 7.73 29.20 -2.56
C SER A 55 7.48 28.21 -3.70
N ALA A 56 8.37 28.16 -4.69
CA ALA A 56 8.29 27.19 -5.77
C ALA A 56 8.35 25.74 -5.24
N LEU A 57 9.28 25.45 -4.32
CA LEU A 57 9.41 24.14 -3.70
C LEU A 57 8.15 23.74 -2.93
N ALA A 58 7.55 24.65 -2.17
CA ALA A 58 6.32 24.39 -1.43
C ALA A 58 5.17 23.97 -2.35
N ILE A 59 5.02 24.65 -3.49
CA ILE A 59 4.02 24.31 -4.52
C ILE A 59 4.28 22.92 -5.10
N PHE A 60 5.53 22.59 -5.45
CA PHE A 60 5.87 21.27 -5.97
C PHE A 60 5.59 20.15 -4.96
N VAL A 61 5.92 20.37 -3.68
CA VAL A 61 5.62 19.42 -2.61
C VAL A 61 4.11 19.22 -2.46
N ALA A 62 3.32 20.30 -2.54
CA ALA A 62 1.86 20.21 -2.48
C ALA A 62 1.28 19.34 -3.62
N PHE A 63 1.69 19.59 -4.87
CA PHE A 63 1.26 18.78 -6.01
C PHE A 63 1.69 17.31 -5.88
N ARG A 64 2.94 17.06 -5.48
CA ARG A 64 3.46 15.71 -5.27
C ARG A 64 2.68 14.96 -4.19
N ASN A 65 2.39 15.62 -3.07
CA ASN A 65 1.62 15.03 -1.98
C ASN A 65 0.19 14.72 -2.40
N ASN A 66 -0.46 15.63 -3.15
CA ASN A 66 -1.81 15.39 -3.64
C ASN A 66 -1.85 14.18 -4.60
N SER A 67 -0.91 14.08 -5.53
CA SER A 67 -0.80 12.92 -6.44
C SER A 67 -0.54 11.62 -5.68
N ALA A 68 0.39 11.62 -4.73
CA ALA A 68 0.69 10.44 -3.91
C ALA A 68 -0.52 10.01 -3.06
N TYR A 69 -1.26 10.96 -2.50
CA TYR A 69 -2.49 10.71 -1.75
C TYR A 69 -3.58 10.13 -2.66
N GLY A 70 -3.76 10.68 -3.85
CA GLY A 70 -4.69 10.17 -4.86
C GLY A 70 -4.44 8.70 -5.20
N ARG A 71 -3.19 8.33 -5.49
CA ARG A 71 -2.79 6.93 -5.75
C ARG A 71 -3.05 6.00 -4.57
N TRP A 72 -2.76 6.47 -3.35
CA TRP A 72 -3.04 5.69 -2.14
C TRP A 72 -4.55 5.48 -1.95
N TRP A 73 -5.35 6.52 -2.21
CA TRP A 73 -6.80 6.47 -2.09
C TRP A 73 -7.43 5.57 -3.15
N GLU A 74 -6.96 5.63 -4.39
CA GLU A 74 -7.37 4.73 -5.47
C GLU A 74 -7.12 3.26 -5.10
N ALA A 75 -5.92 2.92 -4.63
CA ALA A 75 -5.62 1.57 -4.17
C ALA A 75 -6.57 1.13 -3.03
N ARG A 76 -6.85 2.03 -2.07
CA ARG A 76 -7.81 1.77 -0.97
C ARG A 76 -9.21 1.49 -1.51
N GLN A 77 -9.68 2.23 -2.50
CA GLN A 77 -10.98 2.05 -3.14
C GLN A 77 -11.07 0.70 -3.87
N ILE A 78 -10.05 0.34 -4.66
CA ILE A 78 -10.00 -0.94 -5.39
C ILE A 78 -10.09 -2.12 -4.42
N TRP A 79 -9.29 -2.11 -3.34
CA TRP A 79 -9.40 -3.13 -2.29
C TRP A 79 -10.76 -3.12 -1.57
N GLY A 80 -11.38 -1.96 -1.39
CA GLY A 80 -12.73 -1.84 -0.85
C GLY A 80 -13.79 -2.46 -1.78
N ALA A 81 -13.68 -2.20 -3.08
CA ALA A 81 -14.53 -2.79 -4.09
C ALA A 81 -14.36 -4.31 -4.14
N LEU A 82 -13.11 -4.81 -4.06
CA LEU A 82 -12.83 -6.25 -4.03
C LEU A 82 -13.55 -6.95 -2.87
N ILE A 83 -13.59 -6.35 -1.67
CA ILE A 83 -14.33 -6.89 -0.52
C ILE A 83 -15.83 -6.98 -0.84
N ASN A 84 -16.40 -5.93 -1.45
CA ASN A 84 -17.81 -5.93 -1.81
C ASN A 84 -18.12 -6.99 -2.88
N TRP A 85 -17.32 -7.07 -3.93
CA TRP A 85 -17.45 -8.08 -4.99
C TRP A 85 -17.28 -9.50 -4.45
N SER A 86 -16.38 -9.72 -3.50
CA SER A 86 -16.24 -11.02 -2.83
C SER A 86 -17.51 -11.46 -2.11
N ARG A 87 -18.20 -10.53 -1.44
CA ARG A 87 -19.48 -10.81 -0.76
C ARG A 87 -20.60 -11.07 -1.76
N ILE A 88 -20.63 -10.31 -2.85
CA ILE A 88 -21.60 -10.52 -3.94
C ILE A 88 -21.36 -11.89 -4.57
N PHE A 89 -20.12 -12.23 -4.91
CA PHE A 89 -19.73 -13.51 -5.48
C PHE A 89 -20.19 -14.68 -4.59
N ALA A 90 -19.84 -14.67 -3.30
CA ALA A 90 -20.24 -15.73 -2.38
C ALA A 90 -21.78 -15.88 -2.30
N ARG A 91 -22.51 -14.76 -2.22
CA ARG A 91 -23.98 -14.78 -2.20
C ARG A 91 -24.56 -15.32 -3.50
N LEU A 92 -24.05 -14.91 -4.66
CA LEU A 92 -24.50 -15.40 -5.95
C LEU A 92 -24.26 -16.91 -6.10
N ILE A 93 -23.09 -17.41 -5.70
CA ILE A 93 -22.79 -18.84 -5.70
C ILE A 93 -23.80 -19.61 -4.85
N ILE A 94 -24.07 -19.15 -3.62
CA ILE A 94 -25.02 -19.84 -2.73
C ILE A 94 -26.43 -19.80 -3.33
N THR A 95 -26.92 -18.61 -3.71
CA THR A 95 -28.29 -18.43 -4.19
C THR A 95 -28.55 -19.12 -5.53
N PHE A 96 -27.60 -19.07 -6.48
CA PHE A 96 -27.79 -19.69 -7.79
C PHE A 96 -27.68 -21.20 -7.73
N VAL A 97 -26.79 -21.76 -6.91
CA VAL A 97 -26.76 -23.23 -6.74
C VAL A 97 -28.07 -23.72 -6.13
N ASP A 98 -28.59 -23.03 -5.11
CA ASP A 98 -29.87 -23.38 -4.50
C ASP A 98 -31.08 -23.16 -5.42
N SER A 99 -31.03 -22.18 -6.33
CA SER A 99 -32.16 -21.95 -7.24
C SER A 99 -32.38 -23.10 -8.22
N HIS A 100 -31.34 -23.89 -8.54
CA HIS A 100 -31.45 -25.02 -9.47
C HIS A 100 -32.01 -26.31 -8.84
N ARG A 101 -32.45 -26.27 -7.57
CA ARG A 101 -33.07 -27.41 -6.87
C ARG A 101 -34.24 -28.07 -7.62
N HIS A 102 -34.89 -27.35 -8.53
CA HIS A 102 -36.02 -27.82 -9.33
C HIS A 102 -35.59 -28.52 -10.64
N THR A 103 -34.30 -28.49 -10.98
CA THR A 103 -33.76 -29.08 -12.22
C THR A 103 -33.44 -30.57 -12.01
N PRO A 104 -33.71 -31.47 -12.99
CA PRO A 104 -33.44 -32.90 -12.85
C PRO A 104 -31.97 -33.27 -12.62
N GLN A 105 -31.05 -32.38 -12.99
CA GLN A 105 -29.59 -32.54 -12.85
C GLN A 105 -29.05 -32.05 -11.50
N TYR A 106 -29.91 -31.51 -10.62
CA TYR A 106 -29.49 -31.04 -9.32
C TYR A 106 -29.25 -32.20 -8.36
N ASP A 107 -28.04 -32.26 -7.82
CA ASP A 107 -27.68 -33.18 -6.75
C ASP A 107 -27.57 -32.42 -5.42
N ALA A 108 -28.48 -32.74 -4.49
CA ALA A 108 -28.52 -32.14 -3.16
C ALA A 108 -27.29 -32.48 -2.31
N GLY A 109 -26.59 -33.59 -2.61
CA GLY A 109 -25.39 -34.01 -1.90
C GLY A 109 -24.14 -33.21 -2.28
N SER A 110 -23.94 -32.93 -3.58
CA SER A 110 -22.75 -32.21 -4.08
C SER A 110 -22.88 -30.69 -4.08
N ALA A 111 -24.10 -30.13 -4.07
CA ALA A 111 -24.33 -28.69 -4.08
C ALA A 111 -23.58 -27.92 -2.97
N PRO A 112 -23.61 -28.33 -1.68
CA PRO A 112 -22.86 -27.66 -0.62
C PRO A 112 -21.34 -27.74 -0.79
N ALA A 113 -20.84 -28.87 -1.33
CA ALA A 113 -19.41 -29.05 -1.58
C ALA A 113 -18.92 -28.09 -2.67
N PHE A 114 -19.67 -27.97 -3.76
CA PHE A 114 -19.38 -27.02 -4.84
C PHE A 114 -19.41 -25.56 -4.36
N GLN A 115 -20.43 -25.17 -3.59
CA GLN A 115 -20.50 -23.81 -3.02
C GLN A 115 -19.27 -23.49 -2.17
N ARG A 116 -18.88 -24.42 -1.29
CA ARG A 116 -17.69 -24.27 -0.43
C ARG A 116 -16.42 -24.13 -1.26
N GLU A 117 -16.26 -24.99 -2.26
CA GLU A 117 -15.09 -25.00 -3.14
C GLU A 117 -14.93 -23.66 -3.89
N MET A 118 -16.00 -23.14 -4.52
CA MET A 118 -15.95 -21.86 -5.22
C MET A 118 -15.59 -20.69 -4.28
N VAL A 119 -16.16 -20.67 -3.07
CA VAL A 119 -15.85 -19.65 -2.07
C VAL A 119 -14.40 -19.75 -1.60
N TYR A 120 -13.89 -20.97 -1.39
CA TYR A 120 -12.52 -21.20 -0.94
C TYR A 120 -11.50 -20.83 -2.02
N ARG A 121 -11.76 -21.14 -3.29
CA ARG A 121 -10.95 -20.67 -4.42
C ARG A 121 -10.91 -19.14 -4.49
N HIS A 122 -12.04 -18.46 -4.26
CA HIS A 122 -12.08 -17.00 -4.21
C HIS A 122 -11.26 -16.43 -3.04
N ILE A 123 -11.29 -17.09 -1.87
CA ILE A 123 -10.42 -16.72 -0.74
C ILE A 123 -8.95 -16.90 -1.13
N ALA A 124 -8.60 -18.03 -1.77
CA ALA A 124 -7.24 -18.29 -2.24
C ALA A 124 -6.77 -17.21 -3.22
N PHE A 125 -7.61 -16.80 -4.18
CA PHE A 125 -7.34 -15.70 -5.11
C PHE A 125 -7.01 -14.39 -4.38
N VAL A 126 -7.81 -13.99 -3.38
CA VAL A 126 -7.58 -12.75 -2.62
C VAL A 126 -6.24 -12.81 -1.86
N HIS A 127 -5.88 -13.97 -1.31
CA HIS A 127 -4.59 -14.18 -0.66
C HIS A 127 -3.42 -14.19 -1.66
N ALA A 128 -3.58 -14.84 -2.81
CA ALA A 128 -2.59 -14.86 -3.88
C ALA A 128 -2.31 -13.45 -4.41
N LEU A 129 -3.37 -12.65 -4.63
CA LEU A 129 -3.26 -11.24 -5.02
C LEU A 129 -2.49 -10.41 -3.97
N ARG A 130 -2.76 -10.64 -2.68
CA ARG A 130 -2.02 -9.99 -1.57
C ARG A 130 -0.53 -10.33 -1.63
N PHE A 131 -0.20 -11.61 -1.82
CA PHE A 131 1.18 -12.06 -1.89
C PHE A 131 1.90 -11.49 -3.12
N HIS A 132 1.24 -11.52 -4.28
CA HIS A 132 1.77 -10.96 -5.52
C HIS A 132 2.08 -9.46 -5.38
N LEU A 133 1.15 -8.66 -4.84
CA LEU A 133 1.33 -7.21 -4.68
C LEU A 133 2.39 -6.85 -3.63
N ARG A 134 2.65 -7.73 -2.66
CA ARG A 134 3.69 -7.55 -1.64
C ARG A 134 5.02 -8.19 -2.00
N ARG A 135 5.08 -8.96 -3.09
CA ARG A 135 6.24 -9.79 -3.47
C ARG A 135 6.64 -10.76 -2.34
N GLU A 136 5.64 -11.37 -1.70
CA GLU A 136 5.84 -12.42 -0.68
C GLU A 136 5.65 -13.80 -1.34
N GLU A 137 6.55 -14.75 -1.10
CA GLU A 137 6.49 -16.11 -1.68
C GLU A 137 5.88 -17.14 -0.72
N ARG A 138 4.86 -16.73 0.04
CA ARG A 138 4.22 -17.56 1.08
C ARG A 138 3.07 -18.40 0.52
N TRP A 139 3.30 -19.06 -0.62
CA TRP A 139 2.28 -19.78 -1.38
C TRP A 139 1.67 -20.95 -0.62
N GLU A 140 2.44 -21.59 0.27
CA GLU A 140 1.97 -22.68 1.16
C GLU A 140 0.75 -22.31 2.01
N GLU A 141 0.53 -21.02 2.32
CA GLU A 141 -0.68 -20.57 3.02
C GLU A 141 -1.98 -20.76 2.23
N LEU A 142 -1.88 -20.98 0.91
CA LEU A 142 -3.04 -21.22 0.04
C LEU A 142 -3.52 -22.67 0.07
N ARG A 143 -2.68 -23.60 0.53
CA ARG A 143 -2.95 -25.04 0.52
C ARG A 143 -4.26 -25.45 1.22
N PRO A 144 -4.69 -24.83 2.34
CA PRO A 144 -5.97 -25.17 2.97
C PRO A 144 -7.21 -24.78 2.15
N PHE A 145 -7.06 -23.90 1.16
CA PHE A 145 -8.16 -23.34 0.37
C PHE A 145 -8.30 -23.96 -1.02
N LEU A 146 -7.30 -24.72 -1.47
CA LEU A 146 -7.27 -25.29 -2.82
C LEU A 146 -7.14 -26.82 -2.76
N PRO A 147 -7.77 -27.54 -3.71
CA PRO A 147 -7.41 -28.93 -3.97
C PRO A 147 -5.92 -29.05 -4.31
N GLU A 148 -5.28 -30.15 -3.89
CA GLU A 148 -3.84 -30.37 -4.12
C GLU A 148 -3.46 -30.29 -5.61
N THR A 149 -4.33 -30.75 -6.51
CA THR A 149 -4.12 -30.65 -7.97
C THR A 149 -4.03 -29.21 -8.46
N GLU A 150 -4.92 -28.33 -7.99
CA GLU A 150 -4.94 -26.90 -8.36
C GLU A 150 -3.79 -26.15 -7.72
N PHE A 151 -3.41 -26.53 -6.49
CA PHE A 151 -2.24 -25.96 -5.83
C PHE A 151 -0.96 -26.19 -6.63
N GLN A 152 -0.74 -27.41 -7.13
CA GLN A 152 0.40 -27.72 -7.99
C GLN A 152 0.37 -26.94 -9.32
N GLN A 153 -0.81 -26.77 -9.91
CA GLN A 153 -0.97 -25.93 -11.11
C GLN A 153 -0.60 -24.47 -10.85
N LEU A 154 -1.05 -23.91 -9.72
CA LEU A 154 -0.74 -22.54 -9.32
C LEU A 154 0.78 -22.32 -9.16
N LEU A 155 1.50 -23.29 -8.61
CA LEU A 155 2.96 -23.20 -8.48
C LEU A 155 3.66 -23.17 -9.84
N ALA A 156 3.17 -23.95 -10.82
CA ALA A 156 3.70 -24.02 -12.18
C ALA A 156 3.44 -22.75 -13.00
N CYS A 157 2.40 -21.97 -12.67
CA CYS A 157 2.08 -20.74 -13.39
C CYS A 157 3.14 -19.64 -13.17
N GLN A 158 3.51 -18.97 -14.27
CA GLN A 158 4.41 -17.80 -14.23
C GLN A 158 3.73 -16.60 -13.56
N ASN A 159 2.45 -16.38 -13.89
CA ASN A 159 1.60 -15.38 -13.26
C ASN A 159 0.64 -16.10 -12.31
N LYS A 160 0.85 -15.90 -11.00
CA LYS A 160 0.12 -16.56 -9.91
C LYS A 160 -1.11 -15.82 -9.31
N PRO A 161 -1.72 -14.76 -9.88
CA PRO A 161 -2.94 -14.22 -9.31
C PRO A 161 -4.11 -15.19 -9.46
#